data_AF-A0A1E4SBG5-F1
#
_entry.id   AF-A0A1E4SBG5-F1
#
_cell.length_a   1.000
_cell.length_b   1.000
_cell.length_c   1.000
_cell.angle_alpha   90.00
_cell.angle_beta   90.00
_cell.angle_gamma   90.00
#
_symmetry.space_group_name_H-M   'P 1'
#
loop_
_entity.id
_entity.type
_entity.pdbx_description
1 polymer ?
#
loop_
_entity_poly.entity_id
_entity_poly.type
_entity_poly.pdbx_seq_one_letter_code
_entity_poly.pdbx_strand_id
1 'polypeptide(L)'
;YVHLIQRLNLQLIAQHHAQNKHSHVFEVLTSFNASVLHLDIQFDFVIENQRGMKFFGIPLFSNKTLLPLLDPPNYQLLHMKPIVLSENSIVNYPLPDLDWKWTWDSWYILMYNDVDDQGWVYSNIVFNKTLSDSTWKGKYYTGNFVRRRIWVRMRER
;
A
#
# COMPACT_ATOMS: atom_id res chain seq x y z
N TYR A 1 -0.76 1.67 21.47
CA TYR A 1 -0.58 1.50 20.01
C TYR A 1 0.76 0.90 19.59
N VAL A 2 1.89 1.25 20.22
CA VAL A 2 3.24 0.72 19.86
C VAL A 2 3.28 -0.81 19.78
N HIS A 3 2.70 -1.53 20.74
CA HIS A 3 2.64 -2.99 20.72
C HIS A 3 1.86 -3.57 19.52
N LEU A 4 0.83 -2.88 19.02
CA LEU A 4 0.08 -3.32 17.84
C LEU A 4 0.93 -3.19 16.57
N ILE A 5 1.69 -2.10 16.44
CA ILE A 5 2.63 -1.90 15.33
C ILE A 5 3.74 -2.95 15.37
N GLN A 6 4.31 -3.21 16.56
CA GLN A 6 5.30 -4.27 16.73
C GLN A 6 4.75 -5.64 16.36
N ARG A 7 3.52 -5.96 16.77
CA ARG A 7 2.85 -7.23 16.42
C ARG A 7 2.62 -7.37 14.92
N LEU A 8 2.13 -6.31 14.25
CA LEU A 8 1.98 -6.28 12.80
C LEU A 8 3.32 -6.52 12.10
N ASN A 9 4.37 -5.82 12.54
CA ASN A 9 5.70 -5.97 11.97
C ASN A 9 6.23 -7.39 12.13
N LEU A 10 6.07 -8.02 13.30
CA LEU A 10 6.47 -9.40 13.53
C LEU A 10 5.73 -10.39 12.62
N GLN A 11 4.42 -10.19 12.39
CA GLN A 11 3.65 -11.03 11.47
C GLN A 11 4.12 -10.89 10.02
N LEU A 12 4.40 -9.65 9.59
CA LEU A 12 4.96 -9.37 8.27
C LEU A 12 6.34 -10.02 8.08
N ILE A 13 7.23 -9.88 9.07
CA ILE A 13 8.58 -10.50 9.05
C ILE A 13 8.48 -12.02 9.02
N ALA A 14 7.65 -12.61 9.89
CA ALA A 14 7.47 -14.06 9.93
C ALA A 14 6.99 -14.61 8.57
N GLN A 15 6.05 -13.92 7.92
CA GLN A 15 5.57 -14.30 6.59
C GLN A 15 6.66 -14.22 5.52
N HIS A 16 7.48 -13.17 5.56
CA HIS A 16 8.60 -13.01 4.63
C HIS A 16 9.60 -14.18 4.73
N HIS A 17 9.93 -14.61 5.96
CA HIS A 17 10.86 -15.72 6.18
C HIS A 17 10.30 -17.09 5.77
N ALA A 18 8.98 -17.26 5.76
CA ALA A 18 8.35 -18.54 5.45
C ALA A 18 8.49 -18.99 3.97
N GLN A 19 9.12 -18.20 3.08
CA GLN A 19 9.45 -18.55 1.68
C GLN A 19 8.30 -19.12 0.84
N ASN A 20 7.04 -18.88 1.23
CA ASN A 20 5.91 -19.22 0.38
C ASN A 20 5.90 -18.24 -0.80
N LYS A 21 6.15 -18.77 -2.01
CA LYS A 21 6.11 -18.06 -3.31
C LYS A 21 4.80 -17.29 -3.58
N HIS A 22 3.79 -17.47 -2.73
CA HIS A 22 2.54 -16.73 -2.72
C HIS A 22 2.37 -16.01 -1.37
N SER A 23 3.20 -15.00 -1.12
CA SER A 23 3.05 -14.13 0.05
C SER A 23 1.98 -13.07 -0.23
N HIS A 24 0.71 -13.35 0.02
CA HIS A 24 -0.29 -12.29 -0.05
C HIS A 24 -0.14 -11.39 1.19
N VAL A 25 0.74 -10.38 1.14
CA VAL A 25 0.85 -9.32 2.18
C VAL A 25 -0.54 -8.79 2.55
N PHE A 26 -1.44 -8.71 1.57
CA PHE A 26 -2.84 -8.34 1.75
C PHE A 26 -3.62 -9.27 2.68
N GLU A 27 -3.36 -10.58 2.66
CA GLU A 27 -3.93 -11.53 3.61
C GLU A 27 -3.41 -11.26 5.02
N VAL A 28 -2.09 -11.09 5.19
CA VAL A 28 -1.50 -10.77 6.51
C VAL A 28 -2.11 -9.49 7.09
N LEU A 29 -2.18 -8.41 6.28
CA LEU A 29 -2.77 -7.14 6.69
C LEU A 29 -4.26 -7.28 7.04
N THR A 30 -5.00 -8.05 6.24
CA THR A 30 -6.44 -8.28 6.44
C THR A 30 -6.71 -9.13 7.68
N SER A 31 -5.96 -10.23 7.87
CA SER A 31 -6.03 -11.09 9.06
C SER A 31 -5.60 -10.34 10.32
N PHE A 32 -4.55 -9.53 10.24
CA PHE A 32 -4.16 -8.66 11.36
C PHE A 32 -5.28 -7.70 11.73
N ASN A 33 -5.88 -7.04 10.74
CA ASN A 33 -6.97 -6.09 10.98
C ASN A 33 -8.18 -6.77 11.64
N ALA A 34 -8.55 -7.97 11.18
CA ALA A 34 -9.59 -8.78 11.82
C ALA A 34 -9.23 -9.16 13.26
N SER A 35 -7.95 -9.44 13.55
CA SER A 35 -7.48 -9.81 14.89
C SER A 35 -7.54 -8.67 15.92
N VAL A 36 -7.56 -7.40 15.49
CA VAL A 36 -7.65 -6.23 16.39
C VAL A 36 -9.05 -5.65 16.50
N LEU A 37 -10.00 -6.15 15.72
CA LEU A 37 -11.35 -5.58 15.63
C LEU A 37 -12.09 -5.54 16.98
N HIS A 38 -11.85 -6.53 17.84
CA HIS A 38 -12.45 -6.61 19.18
C HIS A 38 -11.97 -5.53 20.16
N LEU A 39 -10.90 -4.80 19.81
CA LEU A 39 -10.38 -3.67 20.58
C LEU A 39 -10.95 -2.34 20.08
N ASP A 40 -11.96 -2.39 19.21
CA ASP A 40 -12.54 -1.21 18.56
C ASP A 40 -11.51 -0.38 17.79
N ILE A 41 -10.48 -1.05 17.29
CA ILE A 41 -9.38 -0.49 16.51
C ILE A 41 -9.40 -1.10 15.11
N GLN A 42 -9.16 -0.26 14.10
CA GLN A 42 -8.94 -0.69 12.72
C GLN A 42 -7.76 0.06 12.08
N PHE A 43 -7.03 -0.66 11.25
CA PHE A 43 -6.04 -0.13 10.33
C PHE A 43 -6.64 -0.04 8.93
N ASP A 44 -6.60 1.14 8.33
CA ASP A 44 -6.89 1.32 6.92
C ASP A 44 -5.60 1.21 6.13
N PHE A 45 -5.63 0.37 5.09
CA PHE A 45 -4.52 0.19 4.16
C PHE A 45 -4.97 0.58 2.76
N VAL A 46 -4.26 1.55 2.17
CA VAL A 46 -4.59 2.08 0.84
C VAL A 46 -3.39 1.94 -0.06
N ILE A 47 -3.59 1.35 -1.22
CA ILE A 47 -2.58 1.21 -2.25
C ILE A 47 -2.58 2.46 -3.11
N GLU A 48 -1.42 3.08 -3.32
CA GLU A 48 -1.22 4.13 -4.32
C GLU A 48 -0.48 3.58 -5.54
N ASN A 49 -0.95 3.92 -6.75
CA ASN A 49 -0.40 3.48 -8.03
C ASN A 49 0.02 4.70 -8.87
N GLN A 50 1.20 4.63 -9.49
CA GLN A 50 1.64 5.66 -10.44
C GLN A 50 2.36 5.04 -11.64
N ARG A 51 2.24 5.68 -12.80
CA ARG A 51 2.98 5.32 -14.02
C ARG A 51 3.97 6.44 -14.35
N GLY A 52 5.09 6.12 -14.98
CA GLY A 52 6.11 7.11 -15.32
C GLY A 52 7.43 6.45 -15.64
N MET A 53 8.54 7.17 -15.45
CA MET A 53 9.89 6.62 -15.58
C MET A 53 10.88 7.50 -14.84
N LYS A 54 12.10 7.00 -14.60
CA LYS A 54 13.19 7.82 -14.08
C LYS A 54 14.01 8.34 -15.26
N PHE A 55 14.18 9.66 -15.35
CA PHE A 55 14.98 10.31 -16.38
C PHE A 55 16.15 11.04 -15.73
N PHE A 56 17.38 10.65 -16.06
CA PHE A 56 18.62 11.15 -15.43
C PHE A 56 18.57 11.20 -13.88
N GLY A 57 18.05 10.14 -13.26
CA GLY A 57 17.94 10.06 -11.80
C GLY A 57 16.66 10.66 -11.20
N ILE A 58 15.95 11.51 -11.95
CA ILE A 58 14.74 12.19 -11.50
C ILE A 58 13.52 11.28 -11.72
N PRO A 59 12.76 10.88 -10.67
CA PRO A 59 11.59 10.02 -10.82
C PRO A 59 10.38 10.83 -11.31
N LEU A 60 10.07 10.74 -12.61
CA LEU A 60 8.93 11.38 -13.26
C LEU A 60 7.71 10.46 -13.27
N PHE A 61 7.21 10.12 -12.08
CA PHE A 61 6.01 9.30 -11.91
C PHE A 61 4.82 10.18 -11.50
N SER A 62 3.66 9.87 -12.06
CA SER A 62 2.42 10.58 -11.76
C SER A 62 1.23 9.61 -11.78
N ASN A 63 0.16 10.01 -11.09
CA ASN A 63 -1.14 9.39 -11.26
C ASN A 63 -1.82 9.83 -12.57
N LYS A 64 -1.47 11.00 -13.12
CA LYS A 64 -2.06 11.55 -14.35
C LYS A 64 -1.63 10.80 -15.61
N THR A 65 -0.54 10.05 -15.52
CA THR A 65 0.01 9.21 -16.58
C THR A 65 -0.51 7.77 -16.52
N LEU A 66 -1.36 7.44 -15.53
CA LEU A 66 -2.06 6.15 -15.52
C LEU A 66 -2.95 6.04 -16.76
N LEU A 67 -2.84 4.92 -17.45
CA LEU A 67 -3.60 4.64 -18.65
C LEU A 67 -5.03 4.23 -18.27
N PRO A 68 -6.07 4.99 -18.68
CA PRO A 68 -7.45 4.60 -18.43
C PRO A 68 -7.73 3.18 -18.93
N LEU A 69 -8.55 2.42 -18.21
CA LEU A 69 -8.96 1.03 -18.48
C LEU A 69 -7.85 -0.04 -18.36
N LEU A 70 -6.58 0.31 -18.57
CA LEU A 70 -5.45 -0.63 -18.48
C LEU A 70 -4.81 -0.63 -17.10
N ASP A 71 -4.70 0.54 -16.49
CA ASP A 71 -4.09 0.69 -15.17
C ASP A 71 -5.15 0.67 -14.06
N PRO A 72 -4.78 0.23 -12.84
CA PRO A 72 -5.58 0.48 -11.66
C PRO A 72 -5.70 1.99 -11.40
N PRO A 73 -6.72 2.43 -10.66
CA PRO A 73 -6.83 3.83 -10.24
C PRO A 73 -5.65 4.23 -9.36
N ASN A 74 -5.47 5.54 -9.18
CA ASN A 74 -4.44 6.07 -8.30
C ASN A 74 -4.52 5.47 -6.90
N TYR A 75 -5.71 5.41 -6.29
CA TYR A 75 -5.92 4.78 -4.98
C TYR A 75 -6.88 3.60 -5.05
N GLN A 76 -6.56 2.52 -4.33
CA GLN A 76 -7.41 1.35 -4.19
C GLN A 76 -7.19 0.66 -2.85
N LEU A 77 -8.18 -0.11 -2.39
CA LEU A 77 -8.04 -0.96 -1.20
C LEU A 77 -7.18 -2.20 -1.52
N LEU A 78 -6.75 -2.93 -0.47
CA LEU A 78 -5.96 -4.15 -0.59
C LEU A 78 -6.57 -5.19 -1.55
N HIS A 79 -7.89 -5.26 -1.65
CA HIS A 79 -8.62 -6.18 -2.53
C HIS A 79 -8.87 -5.63 -3.94
N MET A 80 -8.03 -4.69 -4.40
CA MET A 80 -8.14 -4.01 -5.72
C MET A 80 -9.47 -3.28 -5.93
N LYS A 81 -10.18 -2.92 -4.84
CA LYS A 81 -11.39 -2.11 -4.94
C LYS A 81 -10.99 -0.66 -5.19
N PRO A 82 -11.44 -0.03 -6.30
CA PRO A 82 -11.09 1.35 -6.61
C PRO A 82 -11.63 2.31 -5.56
N ILE A 83 -10.86 3.37 -5.28
CA ILE A 83 -11.28 4.46 -4.39
C ILE A 83 -11.15 5.77 -5.15
N VAL A 84 -12.22 6.57 -5.12
CA VAL A 84 -12.22 7.93 -5.63
C VAL A 84 -12.16 8.87 -4.44
N LEU A 85 -11.08 9.62 -4.32
CA LEU A 85 -10.87 10.60 -3.25
C LEU A 85 -11.07 12.00 -3.81
N SER A 86 -11.66 12.89 -3.00
CA SER A 86 -11.74 14.31 -3.33
C SER A 86 -10.33 14.85 -3.61
N GLU A 87 -10.20 15.63 -4.68
CA GLU A 87 -8.92 16.20 -5.15
C GLU A 87 -7.82 15.16 -5.41
N ASN A 88 -8.19 13.87 -5.48
CA ASN A 88 -7.26 12.75 -5.60
C ASN A 88 -6.12 12.81 -4.55
N SER A 89 -6.48 13.09 -3.30
CA SER A 89 -5.54 13.18 -2.18
C SER A 89 -5.88 12.19 -1.07
N ILE A 90 -4.86 11.47 -0.58
CA ILE A 90 -5.02 10.47 0.49
C ILE A 90 -5.49 11.08 1.82
N VAL A 91 -5.23 12.37 2.05
CA VAL A 91 -5.68 13.09 3.25
C VAL A 91 -7.22 13.19 3.31
N ASN A 92 -7.89 13.12 2.16
CA ASN A 92 -9.34 13.19 2.02
C ASN A 92 -10.01 11.81 2.14
N TYR A 93 -9.29 10.78 2.59
CA TYR A 93 -9.87 9.46 2.84
C TYR A 93 -10.88 9.52 4.00
N PRO A 94 -12.14 9.10 3.78
CA PRO A 94 -13.19 9.27 4.79
C PRO A 94 -13.12 8.22 5.90
N LEU A 95 -13.61 8.60 7.08
CA LEU A 95 -13.99 7.63 8.11
C LEU A 95 -15.31 6.94 7.68
N PRO A 96 -15.58 5.69 8.09
CA PRO A 96 -16.80 5.00 7.65
C PRO A 96 -18.10 5.62 8.17
N ASP A 97 -18.07 6.16 9.38
CA ASP A 97 -19.20 6.78 10.07
C ASP A 97 -18.69 7.76 11.16
N LEU A 98 -19.60 8.32 11.95
CA LEU A 98 -19.32 9.33 12.98
C LEU A 98 -18.74 8.76 14.29
N ASP A 99 -18.84 7.45 14.50
CA ASP A 99 -18.36 6.81 15.73
C ASP A 99 -16.84 6.57 15.67
N TRP A 100 -16.27 6.50 14.46
CA TRP A 100 -14.84 6.39 14.27
C TRP A 100 -14.13 7.73 14.35
N LYS A 101 -12.90 7.71 14.85
CA LYS A 101 -11.96 8.84 14.78
C LYS A 101 -10.56 8.34 14.45
N TRP A 102 -9.78 9.17 13.77
CA TRP A 102 -8.38 8.87 13.51
C TRP A 102 -7.58 8.92 14.81
N THR A 103 -6.91 7.82 15.15
CA THR A 103 -5.97 7.77 16.28
C THR A 103 -4.62 8.37 15.88
N TRP A 104 -4.22 8.19 14.62
CA TRP A 104 -2.98 8.73 14.09
C TRP A 104 -3.23 10.05 13.34
N ASP A 105 -2.42 11.06 13.64
CA ASP A 105 -2.55 12.39 13.03
C ASP A 105 -2.32 12.39 11.51
N SER A 106 -1.56 11.44 11.00
CA SER A 106 -1.17 11.36 9.60
C SER A 106 -1.22 9.94 9.06
N TRP A 107 -1.26 9.84 7.74
CA TRP A 107 -0.98 8.60 7.02
C TRP A 107 0.51 8.31 7.06
N TYR A 108 0.87 7.04 7.21
CA TYR A 108 2.24 6.56 7.16
C TYR A 108 2.44 5.61 5.97
N ILE A 109 3.68 5.44 5.56
CA ILE A 109 4.05 4.48 4.51
C ILE A 109 4.41 3.14 5.17
N LEU A 110 3.83 2.06 4.67
CA LEU A 110 4.17 0.71 5.12
C LEU A 110 5.48 0.27 4.45
N MET A 111 6.57 0.36 5.20
CA MET A 111 7.92 -0.05 4.76
C MET A 111 8.10 -1.57 4.88
N TYR A 112 7.41 -2.33 4.03
CA TYR A 112 7.43 -3.79 4.05
C TYR A 112 8.25 -4.37 2.90
N ASN A 113 9.11 -5.36 3.21
CA ASN A 113 9.89 -6.13 2.25
C ASN A 113 10.85 -5.24 1.41
N ASP A 114 11.01 -5.53 0.12
CA ASP A 114 11.86 -4.80 -0.81
C ASP A 114 11.11 -3.57 -1.36
N VAL A 115 11.24 -2.45 -0.66
CA VAL A 115 10.76 -1.12 -1.06
C VAL A 115 11.93 -0.12 -1.09
N ASP A 116 11.80 0.96 -1.87
CA ASP A 116 12.74 2.08 -1.80
C ASP A 116 12.60 2.90 -0.51
N ASP A 117 13.42 3.94 -0.37
CA ASP A 117 13.44 4.87 0.76
C ASP A 117 12.14 5.69 0.93
N GLN A 118 11.28 5.70 -0.09
CA GLN A 118 9.98 6.36 -0.11
C GLN A 118 8.81 5.35 -0.07
N GLY A 119 9.12 4.05 0.11
CA GLY A 119 8.19 2.93 0.19
C GLY A 119 7.59 2.47 -1.14
N TRP A 120 8.17 2.87 -2.28
CA TRP A 120 7.75 2.39 -3.58
C TRP A 120 8.34 1.02 -3.91
N VAL A 121 7.52 0.21 -4.57
CA VAL A 121 7.96 -0.92 -5.39
C VAL A 121 7.71 -0.62 -6.86
N TYR A 122 8.57 -1.13 -7.73
CA TYR A 122 8.57 -0.89 -9.16
C TYR A 122 8.38 -2.18 -9.94
N SER A 123 7.74 -2.08 -11.11
CA SER A 123 7.61 -3.17 -12.09
C SER A 123 7.75 -2.60 -13.50
N ASN A 124 7.95 -3.48 -14.49
CA ASN A 124 8.22 -3.12 -15.88
C ASN A 124 7.08 -2.31 -16.52
N ILE A 125 6.07 -2.95 -17.13
CA ILE A 125 5.07 -2.21 -17.95
C ILE A 125 3.65 -2.31 -17.36
N VAL A 126 3.36 -3.37 -16.60
CA VAL A 126 2.00 -3.72 -16.19
C VAL A 126 1.90 -3.78 -14.67
N PHE A 127 0.77 -3.30 -14.16
CA PHE A 127 0.39 -3.51 -12.77
C PHE A 127 -0.13 -4.93 -12.59
N ASN A 128 0.73 -5.84 -12.12
CA ASN A 128 0.27 -7.17 -11.75
C ASN A 128 -0.70 -7.09 -10.56
N LYS A 129 -1.68 -8.01 -10.55
CA LYS A 129 -2.77 -8.03 -9.55
C LYS A 129 -2.25 -8.24 -8.14
N THR A 130 -1.11 -8.91 -7.98
CA THR A 130 -0.48 -9.17 -6.69
C THR A 130 0.79 -8.32 -6.51
N LEU A 131 1.02 -7.84 -5.28
CA LEU A 131 2.28 -7.22 -4.86
C LEU A 131 3.38 -8.24 -4.55
N SER A 132 3.04 -9.52 -4.59
CA SER A 132 3.91 -10.64 -4.25
C SER A 132 4.57 -11.31 -5.45
N ASP A 133 4.28 -10.79 -6.65
CA ASP A 133 4.93 -11.25 -7.85
C ASP A 133 6.40 -10.83 -7.81
N SER A 134 7.29 -11.76 -8.17
CA SER A 134 8.74 -11.57 -8.27
C SER A 134 9.15 -10.42 -9.20
N THR A 135 8.21 -9.90 -9.97
CA THR A 135 8.33 -8.74 -10.86
C THR A 135 8.43 -7.41 -10.13
N TRP A 136 7.93 -7.31 -8.88
CA TRP A 136 8.03 -6.08 -8.10
C TRP A 136 9.38 -6.02 -7.36
N LYS A 137 10.06 -4.88 -7.45
CA LYS A 137 11.36 -4.61 -6.82
C LYS A 137 11.38 -3.24 -6.17
N GLY A 138 12.00 -3.12 -5.00
CA GLY A 138 12.19 -1.83 -4.32
C GLY A 138 13.21 -0.97 -5.05
N LYS A 139 14.25 -1.59 -5.62
CA LYS A 139 15.21 -0.89 -6.47
C LYS A 139 14.63 -0.60 -7.87
N TYR A 140 14.72 0.65 -8.30
CA TYR A 140 14.42 1.04 -9.68
C TYR A 140 15.43 0.45 -10.68
N TYR A 141 14.92 -0.09 -11.79
CA TYR A 141 15.70 -0.48 -12.96
C TYR A 141 15.18 0.22 -14.22
N THR A 142 16.06 0.48 -15.20
CA THR A 142 15.65 1.01 -16.51
C THR A 142 14.59 0.11 -17.12
N GLY A 143 13.51 0.71 -17.64
CA GLY A 143 12.34 -0.02 -18.13
C GLY A 143 11.27 -0.31 -17.09
N ASN A 144 11.44 0.16 -15.84
CA ASN A 144 10.36 0.19 -14.86
C ASN A 144 9.49 1.42 -15.10
N PHE A 145 8.24 1.19 -15.49
CA PHE A 145 7.28 2.23 -15.86
C PHE A 145 6.13 2.36 -14.87
N VAL A 146 5.96 1.41 -13.96
CA VAL A 146 4.88 1.45 -12.97
C VAL A 146 5.45 1.29 -11.58
N ARG A 147 4.85 1.98 -10.61
CA ARG A 147 5.20 1.89 -9.19
C ARG A 147 3.97 1.85 -8.31
N ARG A 148 4.13 1.22 -7.15
CA ARG A 148 3.07 1.05 -6.16
C ARG A 148 3.62 1.24 -4.74
N ARG A 149 2.83 1.79 -3.82
CA ARG A 149 3.15 1.83 -2.38
C ARG A 149 1.89 1.62 -1.55
N ILE A 150 2.06 1.30 -0.26
CA ILE A 150 0.95 1.11 0.67
C ILE A 150 1.01 2.18 1.75
N TRP A 151 -0.08 2.92 1.86
CA TRP A 151 -0.38 3.81 2.97
C TRP A 151 -1.09 3.06 4.08
N VAL A 152 -0.81 3.43 5.33
CA VAL A 152 -1.46 2.90 6.52
C VAL A 152 -1.86 4.03 7.46
N ARG A 153 -3.07 3.93 8.01
CA ARG A 153 -3.53 4.81 9.10
C ARG A 153 -4.42 4.04 10.05
N MET A 154 -4.39 4.41 11.33
CA MET A 154 -5.16 3.75 12.37
C MET A 154 -6.30 4.65 12.87
N ARG A 155 -7.46 4.04 13.07
CA ARG A 155 -8.65 4.62 13.71
C ARG A 155 -9.16 3.75 14.85
N GLU A 156 -9.91 4.39 15.73
CA GLU A 156 -10.60 3.77 16.86
C GLU A 156 -12.04 4.29 16.98
N ARG A 157 -12.88 3.56 17.70
CA ARG A 157 -14.21 3.98 18.14
C ARG A 157 -14.36 3.78 19.64
#